data_AF-A0A077NBY6-F1
#
_entry.id   AF-A0A077NBY6-F1
#
_cell.length_a   1.000
_cell.length_b   1.000
_cell.length_c   1.000
_cell.angle_alpha   90.00
_cell.angle_beta   90.00
_cell.angle_gamma   90.00
#
_symmetry.space_group_name_H-M   'P 1'
#
loop_
_entity.id
_entity.type
_entity.pdbx_description
1 polymer ?
#
loop_
_entity_poly.entity_id
_entity_poly.type
_entity_poly.pdbx_seq_one_letter_code
_entity_poly.pdbx_strand_id
1 'polypeptide(L)'
;MLTITSNFAQERGLNLLRAEWKKYSSFFVYAPTGAGKTALSAFIIDGVVSKNKKVMMICPYLVLINQTAQHFIEYGLPEDEIRYIWRDHPHQDPSKLIQIASADTLIRRDFPEDINLLVIDEAHLKRKKILEEITRLTSETDCKVVGLSGTPFSPFLGHYYQKLIKPTTIKELIQRGDLSPYEFYAPTKPDLSKVKSARNDDYGSDYKEDEIAEIMCGADLVGDVVSSWLKLGENQPTICFCVNVSHANFITVEFNRAGVNAEVMTASTPQDERDLIIHRFKQGATKIIVNVGVLVAGFDSDVRCIIYARPTKSEIRWLQSIGRGLRTAKGKDRCIILDHSGSVHRLGYPDDIEYDELPRKNDGMKSSSSYREQEKREKLPKECSSCHYMKPAGVYVCPKCGFKPLVGEDIDVDTSRTIKKLSKKERIYTQAEKQSFYSQ
;
A
#
# COMPACT_ATOMS: atom_id res chain seq x y z
N MET A 1 25.06 -20.61 -8.68
CA MET A 1 25.06 -20.30 -7.24
C MET A 1 24.97 -18.80 -7.14
N LEU A 2 23.97 -18.28 -6.42
CA LEU A 2 23.72 -16.84 -6.34
C LEU A 2 24.90 -16.09 -5.67
N THR A 3 25.09 -14.83 -6.07
CA THR A 3 26.13 -13.93 -5.57
C THR A 3 25.72 -13.18 -4.30
N ILE A 4 24.45 -13.29 -3.91
CA ILE A 4 23.87 -12.61 -2.74
C ILE A 4 23.73 -13.54 -1.53
N THR A 5 23.81 -12.95 -0.34
CA THR A 5 23.48 -13.63 0.92
C THR A 5 22.07 -13.27 1.35
N SER A 6 21.29 -14.25 1.80
CA SER A 6 19.94 -14.01 2.27
C SER A 6 19.95 -13.17 3.55
N ASN A 7 19.11 -12.14 3.60
CA ASN A 7 18.81 -11.45 4.84
C ASN A 7 17.91 -12.33 5.74
N PHE A 8 17.68 -11.87 6.96
CA PHE A 8 16.89 -12.60 7.96
C PHE A 8 15.47 -12.96 7.49
N ALA A 9 14.74 -12.01 6.88
CA ALA A 9 13.38 -12.25 6.41
C ALA A 9 13.36 -13.28 5.26
N GLN A 10 14.35 -13.21 4.37
CA GLN A 10 14.53 -14.14 3.27
C GLN A 10 14.86 -15.55 3.77
N GLU A 11 15.83 -15.68 4.69
CA GLU A 11 16.22 -16.96 5.27
C GLU A 11 15.04 -17.63 5.98
N ARG A 12 14.33 -16.88 6.84
CA ARG A 12 13.14 -17.37 7.54
C ARG A 12 12.03 -17.75 6.55
N GLY A 13 11.79 -16.93 5.52
CA GLY A 13 10.82 -17.21 4.46
C GLY A 13 11.14 -18.48 3.68
N LEU A 14 12.40 -18.68 3.29
CA LEU A 14 12.88 -19.89 2.63
C LEU A 14 12.71 -21.12 3.52
N ASN A 15 13.01 -21.01 4.81
CA ASN A 15 12.86 -22.13 5.75
C ASN A 15 11.38 -22.51 5.96
N LEU A 16 10.49 -21.52 6.11
CA LEU A 16 9.04 -21.75 6.18
C LEU A 16 8.50 -22.39 4.89
N LEU A 17 8.93 -21.89 3.72
CA LEU A 17 8.58 -22.48 2.43
C LEU A 17 9.06 -23.93 2.34
N ARG A 18 10.33 -24.22 2.67
CA ARG A 18 10.89 -25.58 2.64
C ARG A 18 10.11 -26.56 3.52
N ALA A 19 9.71 -26.13 4.71
CA ALA A 19 8.95 -26.96 5.66
C ALA A 19 7.56 -27.36 5.12
N GLU A 20 6.96 -26.52 4.27
CA GLU A 20 5.60 -26.71 3.76
C GLU A 20 5.57 -27.13 2.27
N TRP A 21 6.72 -27.10 1.58
CA TRP A 21 6.85 -27.27 0.13
C TRP A 21 6.26 -28.58 -0.40
N LYS A 22 6.41 -29.66 0.37
CA LYS A 22 5.89 -30.98 -0.01
C LYS A 22 4.38 -31.13 0.25
N LYS A 23 3.81 -30.33 1.15
CA LYS A 23 2.41 -30.47 1.59
C LYS A 23 1.42 -29.68 0.74
N TYR A 24 1.87 -28.56 0.17
CA TYR A 24 1.00 -27.65 -0.60
C TYR A 24 1.57 -27.40 -1.99
N SER A 25 0.69 -27.09 -2.94
CA SER A 25 1.04 -26.75 -4.32
C SER A 25 1.10 -25.24 -4.55
N SER A 26 0.44 -24.42 -3.72
CA SER A 26 0.49 -22.97 -3.83
C SER A 26 0.74 -22.26 -2.49
N PHE A 27 1.60 -21.25 -2.54
CA PHE A 27 2.05 -20.47 -1.40
C PHE A 27 1.87 -18.98 -1.67
N PHE A 28 1.39 -18.24 -0.67
CA PHE A 28 1.42 -16.78 -0.68
C PHE A 28 2.43 -16.30 0.34
N VAL A 29 3.49 -15.66 -0.13
CA VAL A 29 4.54 -15.10 0.70
C VAL A 29 4.22 -13.63 0.97
N TYR A 30 3.78 -13.34 2.20
CA TYR A 30 3.55 -11.99 2.67
C TYR A 30 4.89 -11.36 3.08
N ALA A 31 5.47 -10.59 2.17
CA ALA A 31 6.75 -9.91 2.36
C ALA A 31 6.58 -8.39 2.15
N PRO A 32 6.55 -7.58 3.23
CA PRO A 32 6.43 -6.13 3.15
C PRO A 32 7.50 -5.45 2.27
N THR A 33 7.32 -4.18 1.95
CA THR A 33 8.37 -3.38 1.31
C THR A 33 9.63 -3.40 2.18
N GLY A 34 10.80 -3.56 1.56
CA GLY A 34 12.08 -3.69 2.28
C GLY A 34 12.46 -5.13 2.68
N ALA A 35 11.52 -6.08 2.73
CA ALA A 35 11.84 -7.48 3.03
C ALA A 35 12.69 -8.19 1.95
N GLY A 36 12.89 -7.55 0.78
CA GLY A 36 13.69 -8.08 -0.31
C GLY A 36 12.99 -9.16 -1.13
N LYS A 37 11.73 -8.92 -1.55
CA LYS A 37 10.90 -9.82 -2.37
C LYS A 37 11.60 -10.35 -3.62
N THR A 38 12.24 -9.47 -4.40
CA THR A 38 12.93 -9.85 -5.64
C THR A 38 14.15 -10.75 -5.39
N ALA A 39 14.88 -10.53 -4.30
CA ALA A 39 15.97 -11.43 -3.91
C ALA A 39 15.42 -12.76 -3.37
N LEU A 40 14.31 -12.74 -2.61
CA LEU A 40 13.63 -13.97 -2.19
C LEU A 40 13.16 -14.81 -3.37
N SER A 41 12.58 -14.19 -4.41
CA SER A 41 12.21 -14.92 -5.63
C SER A 41 13.46 -15.51 -6.30
N ALA A 42 14.55 -14.77 -6.42
CA ALA A 42 15.79 -15.30 -7.00
C ALA A 42 16.29 -16.57 -6.28
N PHE A 43 16.28 -16.60 -4.93
CA PHE A 43 16.62 -17.82 -4.17
C PHE A 43 15.71 -19.02 -4.47
N ILE A 44 14.39 -18.77 -4.60
CA ILE A 44 13.43 -19.83 -4.93
C ILE A 44 13.67 -20.34 -6.36
N ILE A 45 13.91 -19.42 -7.30
CA ILE A 45 14.13 -19.70 -8.71
C ILE A 45 15.43 -20.48 -8.92
N ASP A 46 16.54 -20.07 -8.30
CA ASP A 46 17.84 -20.78 -8.36
C ASP A 46 17.70 -22.24 -7.92
N GLY A 47 16.92 -22.51 -6.85
CA GLY A 47 16.67 -23.87 -6.38
C GLY A 47 15.86 -24.77 -7.34
N VAL A 48 15.14 -24.18 -8.29
CA VAL A 48 14.40 -24.88 -9.35
C VAL A 48 15.24 -24.98 -10.63
N VAL A 49 15.84 -23.87 -11.05
CA VAL A 49 16.72 -23.79 -12.25
C VAL A 49 17.93 -24.70 -12.12
N SER A 50 18.54 -24.81 -10.93
CA SER A 50 19.66 -25.74 -10.66
C SER A 50 19.30 -27.21 -10.87
N LYS A 51 18.00 -27.56 -10.96
CA LYS A 51 17.49 -28.89 -11.29
C LYS A 51 17.05 -29.01 -12.76
N ASN A 52 17.46 -28.05 -13.59
CA ASN A 52 17.09 -27.94 -15.01
C ASN A 52 15.57 -27.90 -15.23
N LYS A 53 14.85 -27.18 -14.36
CA LYS A 53 13.40 -27.03 -14.41
C LYS A 53 13.01 -25.60 -14.77
N LYS A 54 11.96 -25.47 -15.58
CA LYS A 54 11.53 -24.18 -16.12
C LYS A 54 10.69 -23.41 -15.11
N VAL A 55 10.92 -22.10 -15.06
CA VAL A 55 10.29 -21.15 -14.17
C VAL A 55 9.65 -20.04 -14.99
N MET A 56 8.47 -19.60 -14.58
CA MET A 56 7.88 -18.35 -15.02
C MET A 56 7.79 -17.36 -13.86
N MET A 57 8.23 -16.13 -14.09
CA MET A 57 8.09 -14.99 -13.19
C MET A 57 7.14 -13.96 -13.80
N ILE A 58 5.95 -13.80 -13.24
CA ILE A 58 4.97 -12.80 -13.70
C ILE A 58 5.21 -11.47 -13.00
N CYS A 59 5.44 -10.44 -13.79
CA CYS A 59 5.53 -9.05 -13.36
C CYS A 59 4.24 -8.29 -13.71
N PRO A 60 3.59 -7.62 -12.74
CA PRO A 60 2.31 -6.95 -12.94
C PRO A 60 2.42 -5.61 -13.67
N TYR A 61 3.56 -4.94 -13.55
CA TYR A 61 3.84 -3.61 -14.11
C TYR A 61 5.02 -3.68 -15.06
N LEU A 62 4.97 -2.89 -16.15
CA LEU A 62 6.01 -2.91 -17.19
C LEU A 62 7.40 -2.53 -16.65
N VAL A 63 7.45 -1.54 -15.74
CA VAL A 63 8.70 -1.10 -15.10
C VAL A 63 9.42 -2.24 -14.35
N LEU A 64 8.67 -3.23 -13.85
CA LEU A 64 9.23 -4.34 -13.08
C LEU A 64 9.86 -5.42 -13.96
N ILE A 65 9.53 -5.50 -15.26
CA ILE A 65 10.02 -6.57 -16.14
C ILE A 65 11.54 -6.47 -16.29
N ASN A 66 12.01 -5.33 -16.79
CA ASN A 66 13.43 -5.09 -16.99
C ASN A 66 14.18 -5.02 -15.66
N GLN A 67 13.58 -4.39 -14.63
CA GLN A 67 14.19 -4.31 -13.30
C GLN A 67 14.37 -5.70 -12.66
N THR A 68 13.39 -6.59 -12.80
CA THR A 68 13.49 -7.96 -12.28
C THR A 68 14.56 -8.74 -13.00
N ALA A 69 14.63 -8.65 -14.33
CA ALA A 69 15.66 -9.30 -15.13
C ALA A 69 17.07 -8.84 -14.73
N GLN A 70 17.26 -7.52 -14.63
CA GLN A 70 18.53 -6.93 -14.23
C GLN A 70 18.95 -7.40 -12.83
N HIS A 71 18.05 -7.34 -11.84
CA HIS A 71 18.32 -7.83 -10.50
C HIS A 71 18.65 -9.33 -10.49
N PHE A 72 17.96 -10.16 -11.28
CA PHE A 72 18.24 -11.60 -11.36
C PHE A 72 19.65 -11.87 -11.88
N ILE A 73 20.10 -11.14 -12.91
CA ILE A 73 21.47 -11.22 -13.43
C ILE A 73 22.47 -10.80 -12.34
N GLU A 74 22.23 -9.66 -11.68
CA GLU A 74 23.08 -9.15 -10.59
C GLU A 74 23.19 -10.13 -9.41
N TYR A 75 22.10 -10.83 -9.10
CA TYR A 75 22.05 -11.86 -8.06
C TYR A 75 22.70 -13.18 -8.49
N GLY A 76 23.10 -13.33 -9.75
CA GLY A 76 23.83 -14.48 -10.26
C GLY A 76 22.94 -15.57 -10.89
N LEU A 77 21.70 -15.27 -11.28
CA LEU A 77 20.95 -16.15 -12.16
C LEU A 77 21.55 -16.10 -13.59
N PRO A 78 21.55 -17.22 -14.33
CA PRO A 78 22.18 -17.31 -15.65
C PRO A 78 21.47 -16.40 -16.66
N GLU A 79 22.14 -15.33 -17.08
CA GLU A 79 21.62 -14.34 -18.04
C GLU A 79 21.18 -14.99 -19.36
N ASP A 80 21.94 -15.97 -19.83
CA ASP A 80 21.68 -16.68 -21.08
C ASP A 80 20.41 -17.55 -21.04
N GLU A 81 19.84 -17.78 -19.85
CA GLU A 81 18.59 -18.48 -19.60
C GLU A 81 17.40 -17.54 -19.31
N ILE A 82 17.61 -16.23 -19.18
CA ILE A 82 16.55 -15.26 -18.93
C ILE A 82 15.94 -14.78 -20.25
N ARG A 83 14.65 -15.03 -20.44
CA ARG A 83 13.89 -14.60 -21.63
C ARG A 83 12.57 -13.96 -21.24
N TYR A 84 11.97 -13.25 -22.19
CA TYR A 84 10.84 -12.38 -21.93
C TYR A 84 9.59 -12.86 -22.63
N ILE A 85 8.45 -12.80 -21.94
CA ILE A 85 7.11 -12.87 -22.53
C ILE A 85 6.49 -11.49 -22.40
N TRP A 86 6.81 -10.60 -23.33
CA TRP A 86 6.37 -9.21 -23.30
C TRP A 86 6.33 -8.62 -24.70
N ARG A 87 5.13 -8.39 -25.25
CA ARG A 87 4.93 -7.87 -26.61
C ARG A 87 5.86 -8.58 -27.62
N ASP A 88 6.53 -7.84 -28.50
CA ASP A 88 7.47 -8.36 -29.49
C ASP A 88 8.93 -8.17 -29.03
N HIS A 89 9.20 -8.36 -27.74
CA HIS A 89 10.54 -8.22 -27.18
C HIS A 89 11.56 -9.09 -27.94
N PRO A 90 12.74 -8.56 -28.32
CA PRO A 90 13.68 -9.26 -29.20
C PRO A 90 14.29 -10.51 -28.55
N HIS A 91 14.39 -10.54 -27.22
CA HIS A 91 14.92 -11.69 -26.46
C HIS A 91 13.80 -12.66 -26.02
N GLN A 92 13.00 -13.12 -26.98
CA GLN A 92 12.02 -14.19 -26.80
C GLN A 92 12.64 -15.53 -27.16
N ASP A 93 12.58 -16.51 -26.25
CA ASP A 93 12.94 -17.90 -26.53
C ASP A 93 12.27 -18.82 -25.49
N PRO A 94 11.21 -19.55 -25.88
CA PRO A 94 10.48 -20.43 -24.98
C PRO A 94 11.30 -21.63 -24.48
N SER A 95 12.42 -21.98 -25.11
CA SER A 95 13.24 -23.14 -24.71
C SER A 95 14.03 -22.89 -23.41
N LYS A 96 14.21 -21.63 -23.04
CA LYS A 96 15.01 -21.21 -21.88
C LYS A 96 14.31 -21.40 -20.55
N LEU A 97 15.11 -21.57 -19.50
CA LEU A 97 14.62 -21.97 -18.18
C LEU A 97 13.89 -20.86 -17.41
N ILE A 98 14.19 -19.58 -17.65
CA ILE A 98 13.62 -18.47 -16.88
C ILE A 98 12.82 -17.55 -17.81
N GLN A 99 11.50 -17.55 -17.65
CA GLN A 99 10.59 -16.74 -18.44
C GLN A 99 10.03 -15.59 -17.59
N ILE A 100 10.46 -14.35 -17.84
CA ILE A 100 9.92 -13.15 -17.20
C ILE A 100 8.77 -12.62 -18.05
N ALA A 101 7.55 -12.68 -17.52
CA ALA A 101 6.33 -12.39 -18.24
C ALA A 101 5.65 -11.11 -17.77
N SER A 102 5.25 -10.27 -18.72
CA SER A 102 4.27 -9.20 -18.46
C SER A 102 2.91 -9.82 -18.22
N ALA A 103 2.28 -9.52 -17.08
CA ALA A 103 0.94 -10.00 -16.78
C ALA A 103 -0.08 -9.59 -17.87
N ASP A 104 0.00 -8.37 -18.41
CA ASP A 104 -0.89 -7.89 -19.49
C ASP A 104 -0.68 -8.60 -20.82
N THR A 105 0.55 -9.01 -21.12
CA THR A 105 0.85 -9.81 -22.33
C THR A 105 0.35 -11.24 -22.14
N LEU A 106 0.65 -11.82 -20.98
CA LEU A 106 0.35 -13.21 -20.69
C LEU A 106 -1.16 -13.49 -20.68
N ILE A 107 -2.00 -12.57 -20.18
CA ILE A 107 -3.45 -12.76 -20.21
C ILE A 107 -4.03 -12.83 -21.65
N ARG A 108 -3.27 -12.42 -22.67
CA ARG A 108 -3.64 -12.42 -24.09
C ARG A 108 -2.96 -13.52 -24.91
N ARG A 109 -2.09 -14.32 -24.30
CA ARG A 109 -1.36 -15.43 -24.94
C ARG A 109 -1.71 -16.74 -24.28
N ASP A 110 -1.40 -17.86 -24.92
CA ASP A 110 -1.51 -19.16 -24.29
C ASP A 110 -0.47 -19.29 -23.17
N PHE A 111 -0.90 -19.89 -22.06
CA PHE A 111 -0.02 -20.11 -20.93
C PHE A 111 0.88 -21.31 -21.23
N PRO A 112 2.21 -21.20 -21.11
CA PRO A 112 3.12 -22.32 -21.37
C PRO A 112 2.82 -23.53 -20.47
N GLU A 113 2.79 -24.72 -21.06
CA GLU A 113 2.44 -25.95 -20.34
C GLU A 113 3.62 -26.55 -19.56
N ASP A 114 4.86 -26.27 -19.97
CA ASP A 114 6.07 -26.91 -19.47
C ASP A 114 6.76 -26.15 -18.34
N ILE A 115 5.96 -25.57 -17.43
CA ILE A 115 6.45 -24.80 -16.27
C ILE A 115 6.40 -25.66 -15.02
N ASN A 116 7.49 -25.63 -14.23
CA ASN A 116 7.58 -26.34 -12.96
C ASN A 116 7.41 -25.43 -11.73
N LEU A 117 7.63 -24.13 -11.90
CA LEU A 117 7.41 -23.11 -10.88
C LEU A 117 6.84 -21.85 -11.51
N LEU A 118 5.69 -21.42 -11.01
CA LEU A 118 5.12 -20.11 -11.29
C LEU A 118 5.36 -19.18 -10.10
N VAL A 119 6.09 -18.09 -10.32
CA VAL A 119 6.25 -17.00 -9.36
C VAL A 119 5.46 -15.79 -9.84
N ILE A 120 4.70 -15.16 -8.94
CA ILE A 120 3.85 -14.01 -9.28
C ILE A 120 4.19 -12.87 -8.34
N ASP A 121 4.72 -11.77 -8.88
CA ASP A 121 4.91 -10.54 -8.10
C ASP A 121 3.61 -9.72 -8.02
N GLU A 122 3.45 -9.01 -6.90
CA GLU A 122 2.19 -8.39 -6.49
C GLU A 122 0.98 -9.30 -6.70
N ALA A 123 1.08 -10.52 -6.19
CA ALA A 123 0.07 -11.58 -6.29
C ALA A 123 -1.32 -11.21 -5.73
N HIS A 124 -1.43 -10.06 -5.06
CA HIS A 124 -2.69 -9.47 -4.61
C HIS A 124 -3.52 -8.86 -5.76
N LEU A 125 -2.93 -8.58 -6.92
CA LEU A 125 -3.64 -7.98 -8.05
C LEU A 125 -4.53 -9.01 -8.75
N LYS A 126 -5.76 -8.61 -9.04
CA LYS A 126 -6.74 -9.50 -9.66
C LYS A 126 -6.56 -9.57 -11.17
N ARG A 127 -6.16 -10.73 -11.68
CA ARG A 127 -6.09 -11.01 -13.12
C ARG A 127 -6.73 -12.35 -13.43
N LYS A 128 -7.96 -12.33 -13.94
CA LYS A 128 -8.83 -13.51 -14.08
C LYS A 128 -8.13 -14.72 -14.69
N LYS A 129 -7.51 -14.56 -15.87
CA LYS A 129 -6.81 -15.65 -16.56
C LYS A 129 -5.65 -16.20 -15.74
N ILE A 130 -4.89 -15.35 -15.03
CA ILE A 130 -3.79 -15.82 -14.16
C ILE A 130 -4.35 -16.65 -13.00
N LEU A 131 -5.46 -16.22 -12.40
CA LEU A 131 -6.13 -16.96 -11.33
C LEU A 131 -6.63 -18.34 -11.81
N GLU A 132 -7.22 -18.39 -13.02
CA GLU A 132 -7.62 -19.65 -13.67
C GLU A 132 -6.40 -20.59 -13.88
N GLU A 133 -5.26 -20.04 -14.32
CA GLU A 133 -4.01 -20.81 -14.48
C GLU A 133 -3.42 -21.28 -13.14
N ILE A 134 -3.52 -20.50 -12.05
CA ILE A 134 -3.12 -20.98 -10.73
C ILE A 134 -3.94 -22.21 -10.35
N THR A 135 -5.26 -22.16 -10.56
CA THR A 135 -6.13 -23.31 -10.28
C THR A 135 -5.71 -24.51 -11.13
N ARG A 136 -5.62 -24.36 -12.46
CA ARG A 136 -5.24 -25.42 -13.39
C ARG A 136 -3.90 -26.06 -13.01
N LEU A 137 -2.86 -25.24 -12.83
CA LEU A 137 -1.52 -25.72 -12.48
C LEU A 137 -1.50 -26.48 -11.15
N THR A 138 -2.23 -26.00 -10.15
CA THR A 138 -2.22 -26.61 -8.80
C THR A 138 -3.10 -27.86 -8.68
N SER A 139 -4.08 -28.06 -9.58
CA SER A 139 -4.96 -29.24 -9.59
C SER A 139 -4.57 -30.31 -10.60
N GLU A 140 -3.96 -29.94 -11.72
CA GLU A 140 -3.71 -30.84 -12.85
C GLU A 140 -2.23 -31.20 -13.05
N THR A 141 -1.32 -30.53 -12.34
CA THR A 141 0.12 -30.70 -12.52
C THR A 141 0.89 -30.71 -11.20
N ASP A 142 2.17 -31.08 -11.24
CA ASP A 142 3.10 -30.95 -10.11
C ASP A 142 3.75 -29.55 -9.99
N CYS A 143 3.29 -28.57 -10.78
CA CYS A 143 3.80 -27.21 -10.76
C CYS A 143 3.55 -26.56 -9.39
N LYS A 144 4.57 -25.89 -8.86
CA LYS A 144 4.45 -25.08 -7.64
C LYS A 144 4.13 -23.65 -8.01
N VAL A 145 3.26 -23.02 -7.22
CA VAL A 145 2.91 -21.60 -7.39
C VAL A 145 3.34 -20.82 -6.15
N VAL A 146 4.07 -19.73 -6.33
CA VAL A 146 4.49 -18.81 -5.27
C VAL A 146 4.07 -17.39 -5.62
N GLY A 147 3.07 -16.88 -4.91
CA GLY A 147 2.70 -15.46 -4.97
C GLY A 147 3.51 -14.65 -3.96
N LEU A 148 4.06 -13.51 -4.38
CA LEU A 148 4.79 -12.56 -3.55
C LEU A 148 4.01 -11.25 -3.49
N SER A 149 3.83 -10.71 -2.28
CA SER A 149 3.16 -9.42 -2.11
C SER A 149 3.46 -8.81 -0.76
N GLY A 150 3.50 -7.47 -0.70
CA GLY A 150 3.51 -6.74 0.57
C GLY A 150 2.13 -6.53 1.18
N THR A 151 1.07 -7.00 0.53
CA THR A 151 -0.32 -6.67 0.87
C THR A 151 -1.25 -7.87 0.63
N PRO A 152 -1.37 -8.82 1.58
CA PRO A 152 -2.20 -10.03 1.47
C PRO A 152 -3.72 -9.77 1.62
N PHE A 153 -4.19 -8.56 1.29
CA PHE A 153 -5.51 -8.08 1.70
C PHE A 153 -6.63 -8.41 0.70
N SER A 154 -6.26 -8.86 -0.49
CA SER A 154 -7.23 -9.10 -1.56
C SER A 154 -8.19 -10.24 -1.18
N PRO A 155 -9.51 -10.04 -1.33
CA PRO A 155 -10.54 -10.91 -0.77
C PRO A 155 -10.57 -12.33 -1.34
N PHE A 156 -9.83 -12.59 -2.43
CA PHE A 156 -9.84 -13.84 -3.18
C PHE A 156 -8.63 -14.73 -2.93
N LEU A 157 -7.60 -14.25 -2.23
CA LEU A 157 -6.31 -14.91 -2.20
C LEU A 157 -6.37 -16.34 -1.68
N GLY A 158 -7.14 -16.59 -0.63
CA GLY A 158 -7.20 -17.93 -0.04
C GLY A 158 -7.87 -18.98 -0.94
N HIS A 159 -8.56 -18.59 -2.02
CA HIS A 159 -9.10 -19.54 -3.00
C HIS A 159 -8.00 -20.10 -3.93
N TYR A 160 -6.91 -19.37 -4.11
CA TYR A 160 -5.84 -19.71 -5.05
C TYR A 160 -4.55 -20.15 -4.36
N TYR A 161 -4.30 -19.65 -3.15
CA TYR A 161 -3.12 -19.95 -2.38
C TYR A 161 -3.48 -20.77 -1.14
N GLN A 162 -2.91 -21.97 -1.04
CA GLN A 162 -3.23 -22.93 0.02
C GLN A 162 -2.55 -22.59 1.35
N LYS A 163 -1.36 -21.98 1.32
CA LYS A 163 -0.57 -21.68 2.52
C LYS A 163 -0.03 -20.25 2.51
N LEU A 164 -0.31 -19.51 3.59
CA LEU A 164 0.38 -18.25 3.87
C LEU A 164 1.76 -18.52 4.47
N ILE A 165 2.76 -17.81 3.96
CA ILE A 165 4.11 -17.73 4.52
C ILE A 165 4.36 -16.27 4.91
N LYS A 166 4.39 -16.00 6.22
CA LYS A 166 4.63 -14.67 6.80
C LYS A 166 6.03 -14.65 7.44
N PRO A 167 7.09 -14.34 6.67
CA PRO A 167 8.45 -14.29 7.22
C PRO A 167 8.65 -13.18 8.24
N THR A 168 7.97 -12.03 8.10
CA THR A 168 8.22 -10.86 8.96
C THR A 168 7.07 -9.87 8.88
N THR A 169 7.13 -8.80 9.67
CA THR A 169 6.17 -7.70 9.69
C THR A 169 6.89 -6.36 9.54
N ILE A 170 6.18 -5.29 9.16
CA ILE A 170 6.77 -3.95 9.08
C ILE A 170 7.35 -3.55 10.44
N LYS A 171 6.63 -3.88 11.52
CA LYS A 171 7.06 -3.63 12.90
C LYS A 171 8.38 -4.31 13.24
N GLU A 172 8.52 -5.60 12.92
CA GLU A 172 9.77 -6.34 13.15
C GLU A 172 10.93 -5.76 12.32
N LEU A 173 10.68 -5.41 11.05
CA LEU A 173 11.69 -4.80 10.18
C LEU A 173 12.16 -3.43 10.70
N ILE A 174 11.26 -2.60 11.22
CA ILE A 174 11.61 -1.32 11.84
C ILE A 174 12.45 -1.55 13.11
N GLN A 175 12.03 -2.47 13.99
CA GLN A 175 12.74 -2.78 15.24
C GLN A 175 14.17 -3.29 15.01
N ARG A 176 14.38 -4.00 13.90
CA ARG A 176 15.70 -4.52 13.50
C ARG A 176 16.57 -3.50 12.76
N GLY A 177 16.00 -2.36 12.37
CA GLY A 177 16.68 -1.37 11.53
C GLY A 177 16.78 -1.78 10.05
N ASP A 178 16.05 -2.81 9.62
CA ASP A 178 15.92 -3.20 8.21
C ASP A 178 14.98 -2.23 7.45
N LEU A 179 14.08 -1.57 8.17
CA LEU A 179 13.32 -0.40 7.74
C LEU A 179 13.61 0.79 8.65
N SER A 180 13.53 1.98 8.08
CA SER A 180 13.59 3.26 8.81
C SER A 180 12.37 3.38 9.74
N PRO A 181 12.53 3.87 10.98
CA PRO A 181 11.41 4.35 11.76
C PRO A 181 10.81 5.59 11.09
N TYR A 182 9.66 6.05 11.58
CA TYR A 182 8.97 7.20 11.03
C TYR A 182 8.33 8.09 12.09
N GLU A 183 8.15 9.37 11.76
CA GLU A 183 7.28 10.30 12.47
C GLU A 183 6.05 10.58 11.63
N PHE A 184 4.89 10.56 12.28
CA PHE A 184 3.62 10.65 11.57
C PHE A 184 2.83 11.88 12.03
N TYR A 185 2.51 12.76 11.09
CA TYR A 185 1.69 13.94 11.32
C TYR A 185 0.46 13.88 10.43
N ALA A 186 -0.69 14.24 10.97
CA ALA A 186 -1.94 14.37 10.20
C ALA A 186 -2.57 15.74 10.48
N PRO A 187 -1.99 16.82 9.91
CA PRO A 187 -2.42 18.20 10.22
C PRO A 187 -3.80 18.54 9.66
N THR A 188 -4.26 17.78 8.66
CA THR A 188 -5.51 18.08 7.97
C THR A 188 -6.37 16.83 7.83
N LYS A 189 -7.67 16.98 8.09
CA LYS A 189 -8.66 15.93 7.92
C LYS A 189 -9.81 16.44 7.04
N PRO A 190 -9.81 16.15 5.72
CA PRO A 190 -10.87 16.60 4.83
C PRO A 190 -12.22 15.95 5.21
N ASP A 191 -13.32 16.70 5.04
CA ASP A 191 -14.67 16.15 5.22
C ASP A 191 -15.07 15.31 4.01
N LEU A 192 -15.08 13.99 4.21
CA LEU A 192 -15.44 13.01 3.18
C LEU A 192 -16.79 12.36 3.44
N SER A 193 -17.63 12.94 4.32
CA SER A 193 -18.91 12.37 4.75
C SER A 193 -19.89 12.14 3.59
N LYS A 194 -19.84 13.00 2.56
CA LYS A 194 -20.71 12.95 1.38
C LYS A 194 -20.12 12.20 0.19
N VAL A 195 -18.87 11.75 0.28
CA VAL A 195 -18.14 11.14 -0.84
C VAL A 195 -18.53 9.67 -1.00
N LYS A 196 -18.92 9.30 -2.22
CA LYS A 196 -19.30 7.93 -2.58
C LYS A 196 -18.08 7.03 -2.70
N SER A 197 -18.35 5.71 -2.68
CA SER A 197 -17.31 4.71 -2.94
C SER A 197 -17.45 4.17 -4.36
N ALA A 198 -16.32 3.89 -5.00
CA ALA A 198 -16.22 3.21 -6.28
C ALA A 198 -15.33 1.97 -6.13
N ARG A 199 -15.56 0.95 -6.97
CA ARG A 199 -14.69 -0.22 -7.03
C ARG A 199 -13.50 0.07 -7.94
N ASN A 200 -12.34 -0.36 -7.51
CA ASN A 200 -11.10 -0.40 -8.27
C ASN A 200 -10.56 -1.83 -8.21
N ASP A 201 -10.15 -2.38 -9.36
CA ASP A 201 -9.74 -3.79 -9.44
C ASP A 201 -8.44 -4.10 -8.70
N ASP A 202 -7.56 -3.11 -8.56
CA ASP A 202 -6.25 -3.24 -7.91
C ASP A 202 -6.34 -2.96 -6.40
N TYR A 203 -7.19 -2.01 -6.01
CA TYR A 203 -7.22 -1.47 -4.63
C TYR A 203 -8.50 -1.79 -3.86
N GLY A 204 -9.45 -2.50 -4.47
CA GLY A 204 -10.75 -2.82 -3.87
C GLY A 204 -11.75 -1.65 -3.87
N SER A 205 -12.60 -1.57 -2.85
CA SER A 205 -13.57 -0.47 -2.72
C SER A 205 -12.87 0.77 -2.13
N ASP A 206 -12.77 1.85 -2.90
CA ASP A 206 -12.17 3.12 -2.49
C ASP A 206 -13.14 4.28 -2.72
N TYR A 207 -12.75 5.51 -2.38
CA TYR A 207 -13.52 6.70 -2.71
C TYR A 207 -13.59 6.94 -4.23
N LYS A 208 -14.69 7.53 -4.70
CA LYS A 208 -14.82 7.96 -6.09
C LYS A 208 -13.85 9.13 -6.36
N GLU A 209 -12.95 8.96 -7.32
CA GLU A 209 -11.79 9.84 -7.50
C GLU A 209 -12.17 11.29 -7.83
N ASP A 210 -13.17 11.52 -8.67
CA ASP A 210 -13.59 12.89 -9.03
C ASP A 210 -14.13 13.68 -7.82
N GLU A 211 -14.91 13.02 -6.95
CA GLU A 211 -15.52 13.67 -5.78
C GLU A 211 -14.46 14.02 -4.72
N ILE A 212 -13.45 13.15 -4.51
CA ILE A 212 -12.33 13.50 -3.62
C ILE A 212 -11.38 14.52 -4.25
N ALA A 213 -11.26 14.57 -5.58
CA ALA A 213 -10.42 15.55 -6.24
C ALA A 213 -10.96 16.97 -6.05
N GLU A 214 -12.28 17.17 -6.19
CA GLU A 214 -12.91 18.49 -5.93
C GLU A 214 -12.59 19.01 -4.53
N ILE A 215 -12.68 18.13 -3.53
CA ILE A 215 -12.38 18.50 -2.14
C ILE A 215 -10.89 18.81 -1.99
N MET A 216 -10.03 17.88 -2.40
CA MET A 216 -8.58 17.99 -2.19
C MET A 216 -7.93 19.13 -2.98
N CYS A 217 -8.53 19.57 -4.09
CA CYS A 217 -8.12 20.77 -4.84
C CYS A 217 -8.53 22.10 -4.18
N GLY A 218 -9.21 22.08 -3.03
CA GLY A 218 -9.51 23.30 -2.28
C GLY A 218 -8.23 24.05 -1.88
N ALA A 219 -8.20 25.37 -2.10
CA ALA A 219 -7.00 26.19 -1.88
C ALA A 219 -6.43 26.07 -0.45
N ASP A 220 -7.31 25.96 0.56
CA ASP A 220 -6.90 25.79 1.96
C ASP A 220 -6.14 24.47 2.16
N LEU A 221 -6.63 23.35 1.59
CA LEU A 221 -5.97 22.04 1.73
C LEU A 221 -4.63 22.00 1.01
N VAL A 222 -4.53 22.62 -0.18
CA VAL A 222 -3.27 22.71 -0.92
C VAL A 222 -2.28 23.62 -0.19
N GLY A 223 -2.73 24.75 0.35
CA GLY A 223 -1.91 25.63 1.19
C GLY A 223 -1.42 24.95 2.46
N ASP A 224 -2.27 24.14 3.09
CA ASP A 224 -1.91 23.32 4.26
C ASP A 224 -0.82 22.30 3.92
N VAL A 225 -0.90 21.64 2.75
CA VAL A 225 0.13 20.70 2.27
C VAL A 225 1.49 21.38 2.20
N VAL A 226 1.56 22.55 1.56
CA VAL A 226 2.81 23.28 1.38
C VAL A 226 3.34 23.81 2.71
N SER A 227 2.49 24.44 3.52
CA SER A 227 2.90 25.01 4.82
C SER A 227 3.36 23.93 5.82
N SER A 228 2.68 22.78 5.85
CA SER A 228 3.06 21.66 6.70
C SER A 228 4.39 21.06 6.28
N TRP A 229 4.64 20.92 4.98
CA TRP A 229 5.93 20.45 4.49
C TRP A 229 7.06 21.44 4.79
N LEU A 230 6.84 22.74 4.63
CA LEU A 230 7.84 23.76 5.00
C LEU A 230 8.19 23.72 6.49
N LYS A 231 7.19 23.45 7.35
CA LYS A 231 7.37 23.39 8.81
C LYS A 231 7.97 22.08 9.31
N LEU A 232 7.56 20.95 8.73
CA LEU A 232 7.82 19.60 9.26
C LEU A 232 8.63 18.72 8.32
N GLY A 233 8.64 19.00 7.02
CA GLY A 233 9.29 18.17 5.99
C GLY A 233 10.82 18.28 5.95
N GLU A 234 11.42 19.19 6.74
CA GLU A 234 12.88 19.33 6.94
C GLU A 234 13.69 19.48 5.62
N ASN A 235 13.08 20.02 4.55
CA ASN A 235 13.68 20.13 3.22
C ASN A 235 14.23 18.78 2.67
N GLN A 236 13.58 17.68 3.05
CA GLN A 236 13.98 16.32 2.72
C GLN A 236 13.49 15.91 1.31
N PRO A 237 14.18 14.96 0.62
CA PRO A 237 13.65 14.33 -0.59
C PRO A 237 12.27 13.73 -0.35
N THR A 238 11.27 14.17 -1.12
CA THR A 238 9.86 13.94 -0.83
C THR A 238 9.10 13.34 -2.00
N ILE A 239 8.17 12.42 -1.72
CA ILE A 239 7.13 12.01 -2.66
C ILE A 239 5.78 12.50 -2.17
N CYS A 240 5.00 13.11 -3.05
CA CYS A 240 3.62 13.52 -2.78
C CYS A 240 2.65 12.66 -3.59
N PHE A 241 1.73 11.95 -2.92
CA PHE A 241 0.68 11.16 -3.55
C PHE A 241 -0.61 11.98 -3.67
N CYS A 242 -1.05 12.21 -4.90
CA CYS A 242 -2.22 13.01 -5.23
C CYS A 242 -3.38 12.16 -5.75
N VAL A 243 -4.56 12.79 -5.82
CA VAL A 243 -5.80 12.16 -6.30
C VAL A 243 -5.79 11.96 -7.81
N ASN A 244 -5.63 13.04 -8.55
CA ASN A 244 -5.63 13.07 -10.01
C ASN A 244 -4.63 14.11 -10.52
N VAL A 245 -4.49 14.21 -11.85
CA VAL A 245 -3.49 15.07 -12.50
C VAL A 245 -3.72 16.55 -12.20
N SER A 246 -4.97 17.00 -12.14
CA SER A 246 -5.30 18.40 -11.81
C SER A 246 -4.83 18.76 -10.41
N HIS A 247 -5.13 17.91 -9.43
CA HIS A 247 -4.68 18.09 -8.04
C HIS A 247 -3.15 18.09 -7.93
N ALA A 248 -2.48 17.16 -8.61
CA ALA A 248 -1.02 17.09 -8.63
C ALA A 248 -0.38 18.35 -9.24
N ASN A 249 -0.94 18.88 -10.32
CA ASN A 249 -0.48 20.11 -10.94
C ASN A 249 -0.65 21.30 -9.98
N PHE A 250 -1.79 21.39 -9.27
CA PHE A 250 -2.03 22.50 -8.35
C PHE A 250 -1.04 22.48 -7.18
N ILE A 251 -0.84 21.33 -6.52
CA ILE A 251 0.18 21.16 -5.48
C ILE A 251 1.57 21.53 -6.00
N THR A 252 1.92 21.11 -7.21
CA THR A 252 3.23 21.39 -7.81
C THR A 252 3.44 22.89 -8.05
N VAL A 253 2.43 23.59 -8.55
CA VAL A 253 2.47 25.04 -8.73
C VAL A 253 2.69 25.75 -7.40
N GLU A 254 1.99 25.36 -6.34
CA GLU A 254 2.12 26.00 -5.02
C GLU A 254 3.49 25.72 -4.36
N PHE A 255 4.05 24.52 -4.49
CA PHE A 255 5.41 24.27 -4.04
C PHE A 255 6.44 25.11 -4.79
N ASN A 256 6.33 25.19 -6.13
CA ASN A 256 7.24 25.99 -6.94
C ASN A 256 7.11 27.49 -6.63
N ARG A 257 5.89 28.00 -6.36
CA ARG A 257 5.66 29.37 -5.87
C ARG A 257 6.30 29.63 -4.52
N ALA A 258 6.33 28.64 -3.64
CA ALA A 258 7.03 28.69 -2.36
C ALA A 258 8.55 28.50 -2.47
N GLY A 259 9.11 28.41 -3.68
CA GLY A 259 10.55 28.26 -3.92
C GLY A 259 11.08 26.84 -3.74
N VAL A 260 10.21 25.83 -3.73
CA VAL A 260 10.58 24.41 -3.60
C VAL A 260 10.38 23.73 -4.95
N ASN A 261 11.48 23.24 -5.54
CA ASN A 261 11.41 22.59 -6.85
C ASN A 261 10.61 21.27 -6.77
N ALA A 262 9.44 21.26 -7.39
CA ALA A 262 8.55 20.12 -7.48
C ALA A 262 8.23 19.78 -8.94
N GLU A 263 8.21 18.49 -9.26
CA GLU A 263 7.88 17.98 -10.60
C GLU A 263 6.75 16.94 -10.53
N VAL A 264 5.88 16.95 -11.54
CA VAL A 264 4.75 16.00 -11.64
C VAL A 264 5.16 14.76 -12.42
N MET A 265 4.79 13.59 -11.92
CA MET A 265 4.88 12.33 -12.64
C MET A 265 3.54 11.58 -12.62
N THR A 266 3.02 11.20 -13.80
CA THR A 266 1.75 10.50 -13.93
C THR A 266 1.91 9.24 -14.80
N ALA A 267 0.84 8.48 -15.02
CA ALA A 267 0.84 7.37 -15.97
C ALA A 267 1.19 7.79 -17.41
N SER A 268 0.86 9.03 -17.81
CA SER A 268 1.11 9.54 -19.17
C SER A 268 2.50 10.13 -19.39
N THR A 269 3.30 10.31 -18.32
CA THR A 269 4.68 10.78 -18.43
C THR A 269 5.52 9.75 -19.21
N PRO A 270 6.14 10.12 -20.34
CA PRO A 270 7.05 9.27 -21.11
C PRO A 270 8.20 8.71 -20.28
N GLN A 271 8.74 7.55 -20.69
CA GLN A 271 9.75 6.83 -19.89
C GLN A 271 11.06 7.61 -19.75
N ASP A 272 11.54 8.22 -20.83
CA ASP A 272 12.72 9.08 -20.84
C ASP A 272 12.56 10.29 -19.91
N GLU A 273 11.38 10.92 -19.91
CA GLU A 273 11.06 12.01 -18.98
C GLU A 273 11.03 11.53 -17.51
N ARG A 274 10.46 10.36 -17.24
CA ARG A 274 10.48 9.75 -15.90
C ARG A 274 11.91 9.56 -15.41
N ASP A 275 12.78 9.00 -16.27
CA ASP A 275 14.18 8.72 -15.92
C ASP A 275 14.93 10.02 -15.61
N LEU A 276 14.65 11.10 -16.35
CA LEU A 276 15.19 12.43 -16.10
C LEU A 276 14.71 13.03 -14.78
N ILE A 277 13.41 12.95 -14.46
CA ILE A 277 12.85 13.42 -13.17
C ILE A 277 13.49 12.66 -12.01
N ILE A 278 13.58 11.32 -12.12
CA ILE A 278 14.19 10.47 -11.10
C ILE A 278 15.67 10.81 -10.94
N HIS A 279 16.39 11.07 -12.03
CA HIS A 279 17.78 11.49 -11.99
C HIS A 279 17.93 12.83 -11.24
N ARG A 280 17.15 13.85 -11.59
CA ARG A 280 17.15 15.15 -10.89
C ARG A 280 16.79 15.02 -9.41
N PHE A 281 15.85 14.14 -9.06
CA PHE A 281 15.49 13.85 -7.68
C PHE A 281 16.65 13.23 -6.89
N LYS A 282 17.36 12.24 -7.47
CA LYS A 282 18.54 11.62 -6.86
C LYS A 282 19.68 12.62 -6.63
N GLN A 283 19.82 13.63 -7.50
CA GLN A 283 20.81 14.71 -7.35
C GLN A 283 20.34 15.85 -6.42
N GLY A 284 19.10 15.80 -5.94
CA GLY A 284 18.50 16.85 -5.10
C GLY A 284 18.08 18.12 -5.85
N ALA A 285 18.20 18.15 -7.18
CA ALA A 285 17.72 19.26 -8.02
C ALA A 285 16.19 19.35 -7.97
N THR A 286 15.52 18.20 -7.94
CA THR A 286 14.07 18.08 -7.72
C THR A 286 13.85 17.63 -6.29
N LYS A 287 13.16 18.46 -5.51
CA LYS A 287 12.95 18.19 -4.08
C LYS A 287 11.74 17.30 -3.84
N ILE A 288 10.70 17.48 -4.64
CA ILE A 288 9.42 16.77 -4.49
C ILE A 288 9.00 16.18 -5.82
N ILE A 289 8.75 14.87 -5.87
CA ILE A 289 8.01 14.26 -6.98
C ILE A 289 6.55 14.14 -6.58
N VAL A 290 5.70 14.90 -7.25
CA VAL A 290 4.24 14.87 -7.07
C VAL A 290 3.67 13.87 -8.06
N ASN A 291 2.94 12.87 -7.58
CA ASN A 291 2.55 11.74 -8.41
C ASN A 291 1.08 11.36 -8.35
N VAL A 292 0.61 10.72 -9.43
CA VAL A 292 -0.73 10.15 -9.56
C VAL A 292 -0.63 8.72 -10.09
N GLY A 293 -0.94 7.75 -9.24
CA GLY A 293 -1.02 6.33 -9.62
C GLY A 293 0.30 5.70 -10.08
N VAL A 294 1.43 6.36 -9.82
CA VAL A 294 2.78 5.88 -10.17
C VAL A 294 3.67 5.90 -8.92
N LEU A 295 4.93 5.47 -9.04
CA LEU A 295 5.90 5.35 -7.92
C LEU A 295 5.52 4.37 -6.80
N VAL A 296 4.33 3.79 -6.82
CA VAL A 296 3.92 2.69 -5.93
C VAL A 296 4.68 1.41 -6.20
N ALA A 297 5.28 1.24 -7.38
CA ALA A 297 6.13 0.12 -7.76
C ALA A 297 7.29 0.62 -8.64
N GLY A 298 8.40 -0.12 -8.65
CA GLY A 298 9.57 0.16 -9.51
C GLY A 298 10.37 1.42 -9.19
N PHE A 299 9.93 2.25 -8.23
CA PHE A 299 10.69 3.42 -7.80
C PHE A 299 11.66 3.05 -6.66
N ASP A 300 12.94 3.30 -6.89
CA ASP A 300 14.00 3.10 -5.91
C ASP A 300 14.93 4.31 -5.83
N SER A 301 14.72 5.14 -4.81
CA SER A 301 15.50 6.35 -4.50
C SER A 301 15.39 6.66 -3.01
N ASP A 302 16.31 7.47 -2.49
CA ASP A 302 16.29 7.93 -1.10
C ASP A 302 15.11 8.90 -0.89
N VAL A 303 14.04 8.39 -0.29
CA VAL A 303 12.85 9.18 0.10
C VAL A 303 12.84 9.30 1.60
N ARG A 304 12.78 10.52 2.10
CA ARG A 304 12.84 10.81 3.54
C ARG A 304 11.59 11.51 4.06
N CYS A 305 10.73 12.02 3.17
CA CYS A 305 9.40 12.50 3.51
C CYS A 305 8.34 11.97 2.53
N ILE A 306 7.16 11.64 3.05
CA ILE A 306 5.97 11.29 2.27
C ILE A 306 4.88 12.30 2.58
N ILE A 307 4.37 12.96 1.56
CA ILE A 307 3.11 13.71 1.63
C ILE A 307 2.03 12.78 1.06
N TYR A 308 1.02 12.49 1.86
CA TYR A 308 -0.13 11.71 1.41
C TYR A 308 -1.37 12.60 1.35
N ALA A 309 -1.66 13.11 0.15
CA ALA A 309 -2.77 14.01 -0.13
C ALA A 309 -3.88 13.31 -0.93
N ARG A 310 -4.06 12.00 -0.71
CA ARG A 310 -5.06 11.20 -1.43
C ARG A 310 -5.89 10.36 -0.47
N PRO A 311 -7.11 10.78 -0.10
CA PRO A 311 -7.96 9.98 0.75
C PRO A 311 -8.18 8.57 0.21
N THR A 312 -7.97 7.56 1.06
CA THR A 312 -8.18 6.17 0.68
C THR A 312 -8.81 5.33 1.79
N LYS A 313 -9.59 4.33 1.37
CA LYS A 313 -10.07 3.21 2.19
C LYS A 313 -9.23 1.94 1.97
N SER A 314 -8.30 1.97 1.02
CA SER A 314 -7.52 0.80 0.62
C SER A 314 -6.23 0.72 1.43
N GLU A 315 -6.10 -0.33 2.24
CA GLU A 315 -4.85 -0.67 2.94
C GLU A 315 -3.71 -0.99 1.96
N ILE A 316 -4.03 -1.59 0.80
CA ILE A 316 -3.05 -1.88 -0.26
C ILE A 316 -2.37 -0.58 -0.70
N ARG A 317 -3.17 0.42 -1.08
CA ARG A 317 -2.68 1.71 -1.53
C ARG A 317 -1.91 2.44 -0.43
N TRP A 318 -2.45 2.42 0.79
CA TRP A 318 -1.84 3.05 1.96
C TRP A 318 -0.44 2.50 2.25
N LEU A 319 -0.30 1.17 2.38
CA LEU A 319 0.96 0.52 2.68
C LEU A 319 1.97 0.61 1.54
N GLN A 320 1.52 0.45 0.29
CA GLN A 320 2.42 0.58 -0.87
C GLN A 320 2.99 2.00 -0.99
N SER A 321 2.19 3.03 -0.68
CA SER A 321 2.62 4.42 -0.77
C SER A 321 3.57 4.79 0.35
N ILE A 322 3.18 4.53 1.61
CA ILE A 322 4.00 4.85 2.79
C ILE A 322 5.27 4.01 2.83
N GLY A 323 5.18 2.73 2.42
CA GLY A 323 6.32 1.82 2.40
C GLY A 323 7.49 2.30 1.54
N ARG A 324 7.27 3.19 0.56
CA ARG A 324 8.36 3.82 -0.22
C ARG A 324 9.25 4.72 0.65
N GLY A 325 8.65 5.40 1.62
CA GLY A 325 9.37 6.22 2.59
C GLY A 325 10.04 5.41 3.69
N LEU A 326 9.73 4.13 3.90
CA LEU A 326 10.29 3.36 5.02
C LEU A 326 11.62 2.69 4.71
N ARG A 327 12.10 2.69 3.46
CA ARG A 327 13.43 2.13 3.15
C ARG A 327 14.53 2.87 3.89
N THR A 328 15.55 2.12 4.33
CA THR A 328 16.75 2.70 4.94
C THR A 328 17.60 3.41 3.88
N ALA A 329 18.33 4.43 4.32
CA ALA A 329 19.31 5.14 3.50
C ALA A 329 20.43 5.65 4.40
N LYS A 330 21.62 5.88 3.85
CA LYS A 330 22.76 6.38 4.63
C LYS A 330 22.44 7.74 5.25
N GLY A 331 22.59 7.85 6.56
CA GLY A 331 22.31 9.09 7.29
C GLY A 331 20.82 9.47 7.33
N LYS A 332 19.93 8.48 7.21
CA LYS A 332 18.49 8.66 7.42
C LYS A 332 18.10 8.10 8.78
N ASP A 333 17.75 9.01 9.69
CA ASP A 333 17.35 8.63 11.05
C ASP A 333 15.89 8.17 11.09
N ARG A 334 15.02 8.81 10.29
CA ARG A 334 13.59 8.51 10.20
C ARG A 334 12.98 8.99 8.88
N CYS A 335 11.80 8.48 8.56
CA CYS A 335 10.93 9.04 7.53
C CYS A 335 9.91 9.99 8.17
N ILE A 336 9.60 11.10 7.52
CA ILE A 336 8.52 12.00 7.92
C ILE A 336 7.29 11.69 7.07
N ILE A 337 6.13 11.44 7.68
CA ILE A 337 4.88 11.20 6.97
C ILE A 337 3.90 12.32 7.31
N LEU A 338 3.43 13.02 6.28
CA LEU A 338 2.46 14.11 6.36
C LEU A 338 1.16 13.65 5.67
N ASP A 339 0.18 13.21 6.46
CA ASP A 339 -1.13 12.78 5.97
C ASP A 339 -2.12 13.95 5.95
N HIS A 340 -2.40 14.48 4.77
CA HIS A 340 -3.43 15.50 4.54
C HIS A 340 -4.77 14.91 4.10
N SER A 341 -4.86 13.58 4.07
CA SER A 341 -6.00 12.85 3.56
C SER A 341 -6.93 12.33 4.66
N GLY A 342 -6.43 12.30 5.90
CA GLY A 342 -7.10 11.71 7.06
C GLY A 342 -7.19 10.17 7.03
N SER A 343 -6.43 9.51 6.14
CA SER A 343 -6.43 8.06 6.01
C SER A 343 -5.90 7.35 7.26
N VAL A 344 -4.93 7.93 7.99
CA VAL A 344 -4.41 7.35 9.24
C VAL A 344 -5.50 7.20 10.32
N HIS A 345 -6.47 8.12 10.37
CA HIS A 345 -7.60 8.03 11.31
C HIS A 345 -8.56 6.88 10.97
N ARG A 346 -8.46 6.31 9.77
CA ARG A 346 -9.28 5.19 9.31
C ARG A 346 -8.52 3.88 9.37
N LEU A 347 -7.30 3.88 8.86
CA LEU A 347 -6.49 2.67 8.59
C LEU A 347 -5.47 2.39 9.70
N GLY A 348 -5.17 3.37 10.56
CA GLY A 348 -4.11 3.25 11.55
C GLY A 348 -2.71 3.38 10.96
N TYR A 349 -1.71 2.99 11.74
CA TYR A 349 -0.32 3.03 11.30
C TYR A 349 0.02 1.88 10.35
N PRO A 350 1.01 2.09 9.45
CA PRO A 350 1.42 1.03 8.53
C PRO A 350 1.93 -0.23 9.24
N ASP A 351 2.56 -0.12 10.41
CA ASP A 351 3.10 -1.24 11.18
C ASP A 351 2.12 -1.86 12.20
N ASP A 352 0.88 -1.34 12.27
CA ASP A 352 -0.23 -1.95 12.99
C ASP A 352 -1.10 -2.85 12.08
N ILE A 353 -0.93 -2.77 10.75
CA ILE A 353 -1.71 -3.56 9.78
C ILE A 353 -1.07 -4.93 9.59
N GLU A 354 -1.66 -5.94 10.24
CA GLU A 354 -1.19 -7.33 10.19
C GLU A 354 -2.32 -8.31 9.83
N TYR A 355 -1.96 -9.31 9.02
CA TYR A 355 -2.84 -10.42 8.64
C TYR A 355 -2.10 -11.72 8.87
N ASP A 356 -2.76 -12.68 9.52
CA ASP A 356 -2.22 -14.01 9.79
C ASP A 356 -2.88 -15.10 8.91
N GLU A 357 -3.91 -14.73 8.16
CA GLU A 357 -4.64 -15.62 7.27
C GLU A 357 -4.93 -14.95 5.92
N LEU A 358 -5.14 -15.78 4.89
CA LEU A 358 -5.51 -15.29 3.56
C LEU A 358 -7.02 -15.13 3.45
N PRO A 359 -7.51 -13.95 3.02
CA PRO A 359 -8.94 -13.74 2.82
C PRO A 359 -9.55 -14.71 1.79
N ARG A 360 -10.72 -15.28 2.09
CA ARG A 360 -11.52 -16.16 1.21
C ARG A 360 -12.92 -15.61 0.91
N LYS A 361 -13.11 -14.30 0.99
CA LYS A 361 -14.41 -13.63 0.95
C LYS A 361 -15.12 -13.73 -0.40
N ASN A 362 -14.39 -13.85 -1.51
CA ASN A 362 -14.95 -14.12 -2.83
C ASN A 362 -13.96 -14.89 -3.71
N ASP A 363 -14.43 -15.44 -4.82
CA ASP A 363 -13.61 -16.19 -5.78
C ASP A 363 -12.80 -15.29 -6.73
N GLY A 364 -12.90 -13.96 -6.62
CA GLY A 364 -12.31 -13.05 -7.60
C GLY A 364 -12.92 -13.14 -9.00
N MET A 365 -13.92 -13.99 -9.26
CA MET A 365 -14.51 -14.21 -10.59
C MET A 365 -15.79 -13.41 -10.82
N LYS A 366 -16.53 -13.07 -9.75
CA LYS A 366 -17.74 -12.24 -9.83
C LYS A 366 -17.48 -10.77 -9.50
N SER A 367 -18.19 -9.88 -10.20
CA SER A 367 -18.25 -8.44 -9.91
C SER A 367 -19.27 -8.11 -8.83
N SER A 368 -19.43 -8.92 -7.78
CA SER A 368 -20.40 -8.61 -6.71
C SER A 368 -20.02 -9.23 -5.36
N SER A 369 -19.70 -8.34 -4.43
CA SER A 369 -20.06 -8.45 -3.01
C SER A 369 -19.64 -7.15 -2.32
N SER A 370 -20.64 -6.39 -1.88
CA SER A 370 -20.48 -5.32 -0.90
C SER A 370 -20.66 -5.96 0.47
N TYR A 371 -19.58 -6.06 1.25
CA TYR A 371 -19.72 -6.41 2.65
C TYR A 371 -18.69 -5.67 3.50
N ARG A 372 -19.17 -5.15 4.64
CA ARG A 372 -18.39 -4.45 5.65
C ARG A 372 -17.97 -5.47 6.69
N GLU A 373 -16.68 -5.57 6.96
CA GLU A 373 -16.18 -6.35 8.08
C GLU A 373 -16.03 -5.47 9.31
N GLN A 374 -16.64 -5.92 10.41
CA GLN A 374 -16.31 -5.49 11.76
C GLN A 374 -15.31 -6.50 12.31
N GLU A 375 -14.02 -6.23 12.15
CA GLU A 375 -13.01 -6.81 13.05
C GLU A 375 -12.74 -5.85 14.21
N LYS A 376 -12.39 -6.42 15.37
CA LYS A 376 -11.99 -5.69 16.57
C LYS A 376 -10.87 -4.73 16.21
N ARG A 377 -11.23 -3.47 15.99
CA ARG A 377 -10.25 -2.43 15.74
C ARG A 377 -9.46 -2.25 17.02
N GLU A 378 -8.17 -2.57 16.94
CA GLU A 378 -7.20 -2.02 17.86
C GLU A 378 -7.41 -0.51 17.93
N LYS A 379 -7.11 0.07 19.09
CA LYS A 379 -7.36 1.49 19.29
C LYS A 379 -6.50 2.25 18.28
N LEU A 380 -7.14 3.06 17.45
CA LEU A 380 -6.48 3.86 16.42
C LEU A 380 -5.66 5.01 17.06
N PRO A 381 -4.59 5.47 16.38
CA PRO A 381 -3.82 6.60 16.85
C PRO A 381 -4.66 7.87 16.94
N LYS A 382 -4.31 8.76 17.88
CA LYS A 382 -5.00 10.01 18.13
C LYS A 382 -4.08 11.19 17.86
N GLU A 383 -4.58 12.14 17.09
CA GLU A 383 -3.88 13.39 16.80
C GLU A 383 -3.58 14.19 18.09
N CYS A 384 -2.42 14.81 18.13
CA CYS A 384 -2.11 15.85 19.09
C CYS A 384 -2.66 17.20 18.61
N SER A 385 -3.59 17.79 19.36
CA SER A 385 -4.19 19.10 19.05
C SER A 385 -3.23 20.29 19.04
N SER A 386 -1.97 20.11 19.47
CA SER A 386 -0.95 21.17 19.48
C SER A 386 0.05 21.08 18.32
N CYS A 387 0.46 19.87 17.93
CA CYS A 387 1.52 19.70 16.91
C CYS A 387 1.14 18.75 15.77
N HIS A 388 -0.09 18.24 15.74
CA HIS A 388 -0.63 17.30 14.75
C HIS A 388 0.10 15.95 14.66
N TYR A 389 1.05 15.69 15.56
CA TYR A 389 1.68 14.37 15.69
C TYR A 389 0.62 13.33 16.05
N MET A 390 0.58 12.23 15.31
CA MET A 390 -0.28 11.11 15.63
C MET A 390 0.32 10.37 16.83
N LYS A 391 -0.42 10.33 17.93
CA LYS A 391 0.01 9.63 19.15
C LYS A 391 -0.46 8.17 19.09
N PRO A 392 0.39 7.20 19.47
CA PRO A 392 -0.08 5.83 19.66
C PRO A 392 -1.29 5.77 20.59
N ALA A 393 -2.15 4.77 20.40
CA ALA A 393 -3.35 4.69 21.21
C ALA A 393 -3.04 4.52 22.71
N GLY A 394 -3.82 5.20 23.54
CA GLY A 394 -3.62 5.24 24.99
C GLY A 394 -2.56 6.23 25.47
N VAL A 395 -1.79 6.84 24.56
CA VAL A 395 -0.78 7.85 24.92
C VAL A 395 -1.43 9.22 25.17
N TYR A 396 -1.45 9.62 26.44
CA TYR A 396 -2.09 10.86 26.87
C TYR A 396 -1.23 12.09 26.59
N VAL A 397 0.03 12.10 27.08
CA VAL A 397 1.01 13.16 26.83
C VAL A 397 1.63 12.98 25.46
N CYS A 398 1.65 14.02 24.63
CA CYS A 398 2.26 13.92 23.31
C CYS A 398 3.75 13.63 23.42
N PRO A 399 4.25 12.51 22.85
CA PRO A 399 5.68 12.17 22.93
C PRO A 399 6.55 13.12 22.08
N LYS A 400 5.94 13.86 21.13
CA LYS A 400 6.66 14.80 20.27
C LYS A 400 6.82 16.18 20.88
N CYS A 401 5.73 16.80 21.34
CA CYS A 401 5.76 18.18 21.87
C CYS A 401 5.51 18.30 23.37
N GLY A 402 5.28 17.19 24.09
CA GLY A 402 4.96 17.21 25.52
C GLY A 402 3.55 17.70 25.86
N PHE A 403 2.73 18.07 24.87
CA PHE A 403 1.38 18.58 25.11
C PHE A 403 0.49 17.57 25.86
N LYS A 404 -0.12 18.05 26.94
CA LYS A 404 -1.04 17.30 27.80
C LYS A 404 -2.42 17.98 27.72
N PRO A 405 -3.43 17.35 27.10
CA PRO A 405 -4.77 17.94 27.04
C PRO A 405 -5.32 18.18 28.44
N LEU A 406 -5.77 19.39 28.76
CA LEU A 406 -6.45 19.67 30.02
C LEU A 406 -7.82 18.96 30.00
N VAL A 407 -8.17 18.29 31.10
CA VAL A 407 -9.49 17.65 31.23
C VAL A 407 -10.52 18.76 31.40
N GLY A 408 -11.43 18.96 30.44
CA GLY A 408 -12.68 19.71 30.68
C GLY A 408 -13.01 20.94 29.83
N GLU A 409 -12.27 21.29 28.77
CA GLU A 409 -12.67 22.39 27.87
C GLU A 409 -12.97 21.87 26.46
N ASP A 410 -14.12 21.23 26.34
CA ASP A 410 -14.83 21.05 25.06
C ASP A 410 -16.35 20.95 25.28
N ILE A 411 -16.84 21.68 26.29
CA ILE A 411 -18.27 21.99 26.44
C ILE A 411 -18.38 23.37 27.08
N ASP A 412 -18.90 24.34 26.35
CA ASP A 412 -19.44 25.57 26.91
C ASP A 412 -20.74 25.18 27.65
N VAL A 413 -20.61 24.71 28.90
CA VAL A 413 -21.77 24.44 29.76
C VAL A 413 -22.07 25.74 30.50
N ASP A 414 -23.15 26.40 30.09
CA ASP A 414 -23.79 27.45 30.88
C ASP A 414 -24.16 26.87 32.27
N THR A 415 -23.31 27.13 33.27
CA THR A 415 -23.51 26.69 34.65
C THR A 415 -24.67 27.41 35.35
N SER A 416 -25.35 28.35 34.69
CA SER A 416 -26.52 29.02 35.25
C SER A 416 -27.82 28.24 35.10
N ARG A 417 -27.84 27.12 34.36
CA ARG A 417 -29.07 26.33 34.13
C ARG A 417 -29.01 24.97 34.81
N THR A 418 -29.67 24.88 35.96
CA THR A 418 -29.94 23.64 36.71
C THR A 418 -30.87 22.72 35.92
N ILE A 419 -30.34 21.88 35.03
CA ILE A 419 -31.15 20.89 34.31
C ILE A 419 -31.25 19.61 35.18
N LYS A 420 -32.40 19.42 35.83
CA LYS A 420 -32.78 18.12 36.42
C LYS A 420 -33.26 17.17 35.33
N LYS A 421 -32.65 15.99 35.26
CA LYS A 421 -33.08 14.88 34.40
C LYS A 421 -34.43 14.34 34.88
N LEU A 422 -35.52 14.65 34.18
CA LEU A 422 -36.85 14.07 34.44
C LEU A 422 -36.90 12.65 33.86
N SER A 423 -37.07 11.65 34.73
CA SER A 423 -37.37 10.29 34.33
C SER A 423 -38.76 10.23 33.68
N LYS A 424 -38.84 9.95 32.37
CA LYS A 424 -40.11 9.66 31.70
C LYS A 424 -40.70 8.35 32.26
N LYS A 425 -41.73 8.46 33.10
CA LYS A 425 -42.81 7.47 33.10
C LYS A 425 -43.85 7.95 32.09
N GLU A 426 -44.30 7.07 31.20
CA GLU A 426 -45.38 7.39 30.27
C GLU A 426 -46.63 7.79 31.06
N ARG A 427 -47.09 9.03 30.84
CA ARG A 427 -48.31 9.56 31.46
C ARG A 427 -49.50 9.06 30.65
N ILE A 428 -50.33 8.22 31.27
CA ILE A 428 -51.61 7.78 30.69
C ILE A 428 -52.62 8.89 30.93
N TYR A 429 -53.09 9.55 29.86
CA TYR A 429 -54.08 10.63 29.93
C TYR A 429 -55.49 10.09 30.14
N THR A 430 -56.22 10.72 31.05
CA THR A 430 -57.63 10.40 31.34
C THR A 430 -58.55 10.84 30.20
N GLN A 431 -59.75 10.25 30.14
CA GLN A 431 -60.72 10.54 29.08
C GLN A 431 -61.17 12.00 29.08
N ALA A 432 -61.27 12.63 30.25
CA ALA A 432 -61.60 14.05 30.40
C ALA A 432 -60.48 14.98 29.88
N GLU A 433 -59.20 14.65 30.11
CA GLU A 433 -58.06 15.41 29.59
C GLU A 433 -57.99 15.34 28.06
N LYS A 434 -58.34 14.18 27.47
CA LYS A 434 -58.42 14.06 26.00
C LYS A 434 -59.57 14.89 25.45
N GLN A 435 -60.74 14.87 26.09
CA GLN A 435 -61.93 15.58 25.61
C GLN A 435 -61.76 17.10 25.65
N SER A 436 -61.04 17.64 26.64
CA SER A 436 -60.66 19.07 26.71
C SER A 436 -59.67 19.50 25.62
N PHE A 437 -58.82 18.60 25.12
CA PHE A 437 -57.85 18.92 24.08
C PHE A 437 -58.49 18.94 22.68
N TYR A 438 -59.47 18.06 22.43
CA TYR A 438 -60.19 17.98 21.15
C TYR A 438 -61.35 18.99 21.02
N SER A 439 -61.59 19.81 22.05
CA SER A 439 -62.62 20.86 22.05
C SER A 439 -62.03 22.29 21.98
N GLN A 440 -60.73 22.42 21.69
CA GLN A 440 -60.08 23.69 21.35
C GLN A 440 -59.87 23.85 19.84
#